data_AF-H3DQ82-F1
#
_entry.id   AF-H3DQ82-F1
#
_cell.length_a   1.000
_cell.length_b   1.000
_cell.length_c   1.000
_cell.angle_alpha   90.00
_cell.angle_beta   90.00
_cell.angle_gamma   90.00
#
_symmetry.space_group_name_H-M   'P 1'
#
loop_
_entity.id
_entity.type
_entity.pdbx_description
1 polymer ?
#
loop_
_entity_poly.entity_id
_entity_poly.type
_entity_poly.pdbx_seq_one_letter_code
_entity_poly.pdbx_strand_id
1 'polypeptide(L)' 'NLLLHLPQVDKVTGRFNGQFKTYAICGAIRRMGESDDSILRLAKNDSVIAKNF' A
#
# COMPACT_ATOMS: atom_id res chain seq x y z
N ASN A 1 3.81 8.35 13.70
CA ASN A 1 3.60 7.07 12.99
C ASN A 1 2.21 7.13 12.41
N LEU A 2 2.02 6.83 11.13
CA LEU A 2 0.72 6.82 10.47
C LEU A 2 0.46 5.43 9.89
N LEU A 3 -0.77 4.94 10.04
CA LEU A 3 -1.23 3.70 9.42
C LEU A 3 -2.07 4.03 8.19
N LEU A 4 -1.76 3.39 7.07
CA LEU A 4 -2.53 3.46 5.83
C LEU A 4 -3.23 2.11 5.63
N HIS A 5 -4.56 2.13 5.50
CA HIS A 5 -5.36 0.92 5.25
C HIS A 5 -5.71 0.84 3.77
N LEU A 6 -5.24 -0.20 3.09
CA LEU A 6 -5.53 -0.48 1.70
C LEU A 6 -6.60 -1.58 1.60
N PRO A 7 -7.79 -1.28 1.06
CA PRO A 7 -8.82 -2.29 0.89
C PRO A 7 -8.36 -3.35 -0.12
N GLN A 8 -8.50 -4.61 0.24
CA GLN A 8 -8.29 -5.71 -0.70
C GLN A 8 -9.56 -5.91 -1.54
N VAL A 9 -9.34 -6.23 -2.80
CA VAL A 9 -10.41 -6.51 -3.76
C VAL A 9 -10.40 -7.98 -4.14
N ASP A 10 -11.59 -8.54 -4.31
CA ASP A 10 -11.77 -9.85 -4.89
C ASP A 10 -11.30 -9.85 -6.35
N LYS A 11 -10.56 -10.89 -6.74
CA LYS A 11 -9.89 -10.94 -8.06
C LYS A 11 -10.85 -11.11 -9.22
N VAL A 12 -12.04 -11.67 -8.98
CA VAL A 12 -13.02 -11.97 -10.04
C VAL A 12 -14.00 -10.81 -10.21
N THR A 13 -14.50 -10.28 -9.10
CA THR A 13 -15.54 -9.24 -9.09
C THR A 13 -14.98 -7.83 -9.00
N GLY A 14 -13.71 -7.66 -8.61
CA GLY A 14 -13.07 -6.36 -8.38
C GLY A 14 -13.65 -5.59 -7.19
N ARG A 15 -14.53 -6.22 -6.39
CA ARG A 15 -15.20 -5.58 -5.25
C ARG A 15 -14.41 -5.75 -3.98
N PHE A 16 -14.59 -4.81 -3.06
CA PHE A 16 -14.01 -4.90 -1.72
C PHE A 16 -14.42 -6.21 -1.03
N ASN A 17 -13.44 -6.94 -0.48
CA ASN A 17 -13.65 -8.25 0.12
C ASN A 17 -13.76 -8.24 1.66
N GLY A 18 -13.79 -7.05 2.28
CA GLY A 18 -13.86 -6.91 3.74
C GLY A 18 -12.49 -6.87 4.45
N GLN A 19 -11.40 -7.18 3.76
CA GLN A 19 -10.06 -7.21 4.33
C GLN A 19 -9.25 -5.98 3.95
N PHE A 20 -8.39 -5.54 4.86
CA PHE A 20 -7.43 -4.46 4.61
C PHE A 20 -6.01 -4.99 4.70
N LYS A 21 -5.13 -4.44 3.87
CA LYS A 21 -3.69 -4.52 4.06
C LYS A 21 -3.21 -3.20 4.66
N THR A 22 -2.49 -3.28 5.76
CA THR A 22 -2.11 -2.08 6.53
C THR A 22 -0.62 -1.83 6.43
N TYR A 23 -0.24 -0.61 6.03
CA TYR A 23 1.15 -0.16 6.02
C TYR A 23 1.39 0.89 7.10
N ALA A 24 2.47 0.75 7.85
CA ALA A 24 2.92 1.72 8.84
C ALA A 24 4.08 2.55 8.28
N ILE A 25 3.93 3.87 8.25
CA ILE A 25 4.99 4.78 7.80
C ILE A 25 5.51 5.61 8.97
N CYS A 26 6.84 5.55 9.16
CA CYS A 26 7.53 6.33 10.16
C CYS A 26 7.44 7.84 9.84
N GLY A 27 7.35 8.67 10.89
CA GLY A 27 7.28 10.12 10.75
C GLY A 27 8.52 10.73 10.11
N ALA A 28 9.69 10.13 10.29
CA ALA A 28 10.93 10.57 9.66
C ALA A 28 10.88 10.45 8.13
N ILE A 29 10.41 9.30 7.61
CA ILE A 29 10.24 9.05 6.17
C ILE A 29 9.28 10.09 5.55
N ARG A 30 8.18 10.41 6.23
CA ARG A 30 7.25 11.46 5.81
C ARG A 30 7.88 12.85 5.75
N ARG A 31 8.75 13.21 6.71
CA ARG A 31 9.43 14.51 6.72
C ARG A 31 10.47 14.62 5.60
N MET A 32 11.08 13.51 5.20
CA MET A 32 12.04 13.45 4.10
C MET A 32 11.38 13.47 2.72
N GLY A 33 10.05 13.31 2.62
CA GLY A 33 9.34 13.24 1.34
C GLY A 33 9.32 11.84 0.71
N GLU A 34 10.05 10.88 1.27
CA GLU A 34 10.23 9.51 0.75
C GLU A 34 9.04 8.56 1.03
N SER A 35 7.92 9.11 1.50
CA SER A 35 6.74 8.32 1.88
C SER A 35 6.10 7.62 0.68
N ASP A 36 6.08 8.26 -0.49
CA ASP A 36 5.46 7.71 -1.69
C ASP A 36 6.26 6.53 -2.24
N ASP A 37 7.58 6.70 -2.43
CA ASP A 37 8.47 5.63 -2.90
C ASP A 37 8.42 4.41 -1.98
N SER A 38 8.39 4.64 -0.66
CA SER A 38 8.25 3.58 0.34
C SER A 38 6.94 2.79 0.15
N ILE A 39 5.81 3.46 -0.08
CA ILE A 39 4.52 2.81 -0.30
C ILE A 39 4.50 2.09 -1.64
N LEU A 40 5.04 2.69 -2.70
CA LEU A 40 5.13 2.09 -4.03
C LEU A 40 5.92 0.78 -4.00
N ARG A 41 7.05 0.76 -3.30
CA ARG A 41 7.87 -0.44 -3.12
C ARG A 41 7.13 -1.53 -2.35
N LEU A 42 6.45 -1.17 -1.25
CA LEU A 42 5.62 -2.12 -0.50
C LEU A 42 4.50 -2.69 -1.37
N ALA A 43 3.77 -1.83 -2.08
CA ALA A 43 2.67 -2.23 -2.95
C ALA A 43 3.11 -3.10 -4.14
N LYS A 44 4.30 -2.84 -4.73
CA LYS A 44 4.90 -3.70 -5.76
C LYS A 44 5.30 -5.07 -5.20
N ASN A 45 5.93 -5.11 -4.03
CA ASN A 45 6.29 -6.36 -3.35
C ASN A 45 5.05 -7.20 -3.03
N ASP A 46 3.98 -6.52 -2.61
CA ASP A 46 2.70 -7.14 -2.27
C ASP A 46 1.81 -7.43 -3.48
N SER A 47 2.32 -7.23 -4.70
CA SER A 47 1.62 -7.45 -5.97
C SER A 47 0.27 -6.71 -6.07
N VAL A 48 0.14 -5.59 -5.36
CA VAL A 48 -1.01 -4.66 -5.45
C VAL A 48 -0.87 -3.79 -6.70
N ILE A 49 0.36 -3.40 -7.04
CA ILE A 49 0.70 -2.68 -8.27
C ILE A 49 1.41 -3.63 -9.21
N ALA A 50 1.13 -3.52 -10.52
CA ALA A 50 1.80 -4.33 -11.53
C ALA A 50 3.32 -4.10 -11.48
N LYS A 51 4.11 -5.16 -11.66
CA LYS A 51 5.59 -5.08 -11.61
C LYS A 51 6.19 -4.23 -12.75
N ASN A 52 5.43 -4.05 -13.82
CA ASN A 52 5.86 -3.33 -15.03
C ASN A 52 5.47 -1.85 -15.01
N PHE A 53 5.06 -1.32 -13.85
CA PHE A 53 4.67 0.07 -13.67
C PHE A 53 5.85 0.97 -13.30
#